data_AF-A0AAX0XK77-F1
#
_entry.id   AF-A0AAX0XK77-F1
#
_cell.length_a   1.000
_cell.length_b   1.000
_cell.length_c   1.000
_cell.angle_alpha   90.00
_cell.angle_beta   90.00
_cell.angle_gamma   90.00
#
_symmetry.space_group_name_H-M   'P 1'
#
loop_
_entity.id
_entity.type
_entity.pdbx_description
1 polymer ?
#
loop_
_entity_poly.entity_id
_entity_poly.type
_entity_poly.pdbx_seq_one_letter_code
_entity_poly.pdbx_strand_id
1 'polypeptide(L)'
;MIAEIQITVLCDNHGQGELQTEHGFALWLHSPELNLLFDTGSGQTLLANAERLDIRLNDCQMVVLSHGHYDHSGGLDTLWQMGVQCPVMAHPSVILPRYSRHPQKPVRSIGMRCSTN
;
A
#
# COMPACT_ATOMS: atom_id res chain seq x y z
N MET A 1 -1.06 -28.69 -0.57
CA MET A 1 -0.26 -28.32 0.62
C MET A 1 -0.53 -26.85 0.89
N ILE A 2 -0.69 -26.45 2.16
CA ILE A 2 -0.75 -25.02 2.51
C ILE A 2 0.70 -24.59 2.70
N ALA A 3 1.19 -23.70 1.83
CA ALA A 3 2.50 -23.09 2.01
C ALA A 3 2.47 -22.22 3.27
N GLU A 4 3.58 -22.19 4.01
CA GLU A 4 3.75 -21.25 5.11
C GLU A 4 3.77 -19.82 4.53
N ILE A 5 2.96 -18.93 5.09
CA ILE A 5 2.86 -17.54 4.65
C ILE A 5 3.27 -16.66 5.82
N GLN A 6 4.29 -15.84 5.60
CA GLN A 6 4.67 -14.77 6.51
C GLN A 6 3.94 -13.49 6.11
N ILE A 7 3.29 -12.85 7.08
CA ILE A 7 2.59 -11.57 6.90
C ILE A 7 3.30 -10.54 7.77
N THR A 8 3.83 -9.50 7.15
CA THR A 8 4.48 -8.38 7.82
C THR A 8 3.67 -7.11 7.59
N VAL A 9 3.34 -6.39 8.67
CA VAL A 9 2.71 -5.07 8.57
C VAL A 9 3.78 -4.04 8.21
N LEU A 10 3.67 -3.44 7.02
CA LEU A 10 4.58 -2.39 6.55
C LEU A 10 4.05 -0.99 6.84
N CYS A 11 2.72 -0.82 6.87
CA CYS A 11 2.08 0.44 7.19
C CYS A 11 0.83 0.17 8.01
N ASP A 12 0.70 0.91 9.12
CA ASP A 12 -0.49 0.97 9.94
C ASP A 12 -0.52 2.34 10.65
N ASN A 13 -1.71 2.70 11.15
CA ASN A 13 -1.93 3.87 12.00
C ASN A 13 -1.15 3.82 13.31
N HIS A 14 -0.74 2.61 13.73
CA HIS A 14 0.04 2.37 14.93
C HIS A 14 1.31 1.59 14.60
N GLY A 15 2.41 1.95 15.25
CA GLY A 15 3.72 1.37 15.02
C GLY A 15 4.39 1.00 16.33
N GLN A 16 5.43 0.19 16.23
CA GLN A 16 6.21 -0.24 17.37
C GLN A 16 7.71 -0.07 17.08
N GLY A 17 8.47 0.27 18.12
CA GLY A 17 9.91 0.47 18.00
C GLY A 17 10.27 1.66 17.10
N GLU A 18 11.08 1.40 16.08
CA GLU A 18 11.60 2.41 15.15
C GLU A 18 10.81 2.52 13.85
N LEU A 19 9.69 1.80 13.71
CA LEU A 19 8.84 1.86 12.53
C LEU A 19 8.05 3.17 12.49
N GLN A 20 7.99 3.79 11.32
CA GLN A 20 7.20 4.98 11.07
C GLN A 20 5.71 4.62 10.95
N THR A 21 4.85 5.59 11.28
CA THR A 21 3.39 5.43 11.23
C THR A 21 2.77 6.46 10.31
N GLU A 22 1.69 6.07 9.64
CA GLU A 22 0.85 6.98 8.86
C GLU A 22 -0.60 6.49 8.92
N HIS A 23 -1.55 7.38 8.58
CA HIS A 23 -2.91 6.92 8.33
C HIS A 23 -2.94 6.15 7.02
N GLY A 24 -3.02 4.83 7.10
CA GLY A 24 -3.05 3.94 5.96
C GLY A 24 -2.71 2.51 6.30
N PHE A 25 -2.70 1.66 5.29
CA PHE A 25 -2.48 0.24 5.48
C PHE A 25 -1.62 -0.36 4.36
N ALA A 26 -0.68 -1.23 4.73
CA ALA A 26 0.07 -2.05 3.79
C ALA A 26 0.62 -3.31 4.48
N LEU A 27 0.55 -4.44 3.79
CA LEU A 27 1.12 -5.72 4.22
C LEU A 27 2.08 -6.28 3.18
N TRP A 28 3.23 -6.76 3.63
CA TRP A 28 4.08 -7.65 2.85
C TRP A 28 3.72 -9.10 3.14
N LEU A 29 3.31 -9.84 2.11
CA LEU A 29 3.03 -11.26 2.17
C LEU A 29 4.16 -12.01 1.47
N HIS A 30 4.87 -12.84 2.22
CA HIS A 30 5.96 -13.66 1.72
C HIS A 30 5.61 -15.15 1.82
N SER A 31 5.90 -15.86 0.74
CA SER A 31 5.87 -17.32 0.65
C SER A 31 6.98 -17.79 -0.30
N PRO A 32 7.34 -19.08 -0.33
CA PRO A 32 8.31 -19.61 -1.30
C PRO A 32 7.93 -19.34 -2.77
N GLU A 33 6.65 -19.21 -3.07
CA GLU A 33 6.14 -19.05 -4.43
C GLU A 33 5.85 -17.59 -4.82
N LEU A 34 5.60 -16.72 -3.84
CA LEU A 34 5.10 -15.37 -4.09
C LEU A 34 5.50 -14.35 -3.01
N ASN A 35 5.98 -13.21 -3.49
CA ASN A 35 6.07 -11.93 -2.78
C ASN A 35 4.97 -10.99 -3.25
N LEU A 36 4.03 -10.68 -2.35
CA LEU A 36 2.87 -9.85 -2.63
C LEU A 36 2.85 -8.65 -1.68
N LEU A 37 2.53 -7.49 -2.23
CA LEU A 37 2.26 -6.29 -1.45
C LEU A 37 0.74 -6.02 -1.47
N PHE A 38 0.09 -6.13 -0.32
CA PHE A 38 -1.33 -5.86 -0.16
C PHE A 38 -1.51 -4.45 0.39
N ASP A 39 -2.13 -3.58 -0.40
CA ASP A 39 -2.14 -2.13 -0.22
C ASP A 39 -0.73 -1.53 -0.10
N THR A 40 -0.64 -0.20 -0.10
CA THR A 40 0.63 0.53 -0.23
C THR A 40 0.73 1.73 0.73
N GLY A 41 -0.21 1.83 1.67
CA GLY A 41 -0.30 2.98 2.57
C GLY A 41 -0.64 4.28 1.85
N SER A 42 -0.40 5.39 2.54
CA SER A 42 -0.48 6.74 1.98
C SER A 42 0.79 7.14 1.22
N GLY A 43 1.85 6.35 1.39
CA GLY A 43 3.12 6.44 0.65
C GLY A 43 4.26 7.07 1.46
N GLN A 44 4.04 7.50 2.70
CA GLN A 44 5.06 8.17 3.52
C GLN A 44 6.00 7.18 4.20
N THR A 45 5.49 6.01 4.61
CA THR A 45 6.24 5.08 5.47
C THR A 45 6.73 3.83 4.74
N LEU A 46 6.12 3.49 3.60
CA LEU A 46 6.30 2.20 2.93
C LEU A 46 7.77 1.82 2.71
N LEU A 47 8.56 2.69 2.07
CA LEU A 47 9.96 2.42 1.76
C LEU A 47 10.82 2.35 3.03
N ALA A 48 10.70 3.34 3.91
CA ALA A 48 11.49 3.42 5.14
C ALA A 48 11.25 2.21 6.06
N ASN A 49 9.99 1.77 6.19
CA ASN A 49 9.65 0.59 6.99
C ASN A 49 10.14 -0.70 6.33
N ALA A 50 10.05 -0.82 5.00
CA ALA A 50 10.58 -1.98 4.29
C ALA A 50 12.10 -2.11 4.47
N GLU A 51 12.86 -1.01 4.32
CA GLU A 51 14.30 -0.99 4.57
C GLU A 51 14.63 -1.36 6.02
N ARG A 52 13.88 -0.84 6.99
CA ARG A 52 14.10 -1.11 8.42
C ARG A 52 13.85 -2.57 8.80
N LEU A 53 12.99 -3.26 8.05
CA LEU A 53 12.59 -4.65 8.23
C LEU A 53 13.34 -5.62 7.29
N ASP A 54 14.33 -5.13 6.54
CA ASP A 54 15.11 -5.91 5.57
C ASP A 54 14.23 -6.54 4.47
N ILE A 55 13.15 -5.85 4.07
CA ILE A 55 12.25 -6.24 2.99
C ILE A 55 12.64 -5.51 1.71
N ARG A 56 12.91 -6.29 0.65
CA ARG A 56 13.24 -5.75 -0.67
C ARG A 56 11.98 -5.58 -1.51
N LEU A 57 11.43 -4.36 -1.54
CA LEU A 57 10.24 -4.06 -2.36
C LEU A 57 10.46 -4.30 -3.87
N ASN A 58 11.71 -4.29 -4.35
CA ASN A 58 12.05 -4.66 -5.73
C ASN A 58 11.72 -6.13 -6.06
N ASP A 59 11.59 -7.00 -5.06
CA ASP A 59 11.19 -8.40 -5.24
C ASP A 59 9.65 -8.55 -5.29
N CYS A 60 8.89 -7.46 -5.25
CA CYS A 60 7.43 -7.50 -5.30
C CYS A 60 6.97 -8.02 -6.66
N GLN A 61 6.28 -9.17 -6.65
CA GLN A 61 5.78 -9.81 -7.87
C GLN A 61 4.35 -9.41 -8.19
N MET A 62 3.61 -8.88 -7.22
CA MET A 62 2.21 -8.48 -7.38
C MET A 62 1.82 -7.47 -6.31
N VAL A 63 1.08 -6.45 -6.70
CA VAL A 63 0.36 -5.57 -5.77
C VAL A 63 -1.12 -5.91 -5.81
N VAL A 64 -1.77 -5.99 -4.65
CA VAL A 64 -3.23 -6.09 -4.55
C VAL A 64 -3.75 -4.86 -3.84
N LEU A 65 -4.74 -4.17 -4.42
CA LEU A 65 -5.41 -3.05 -3.77
C LEU A 65 -6.77 -3.51 -3.25
N SER A 66 -7.01 -3.31 -1.95
CA SER A 66 -8.29 -3.61 -1.31
C SER A 66 -9.40 -2.69 -1.83
N HIS A 67 -9.08 -1.41 -2.04
CA HIS A 67 -9.97 -0.40 -2.60
C HIS A 67 -9.20 0.87 -2.99
N GLY A 68 -9.91 1.84 -3.57
CA GLY A 68 -9.30 3.02 -4.17
C GLY A 68 -9.21 4.24 -3.26
N HIS A 69 -8.88 4.10 -1.97
CA HIS A 69 -8.56 5.27 -1.14
C HIS A 69 -7.07 5.61 -1.18
N TYR A 70 -6.73 6.88 -0.99
CA TYR A 70 -5.34 7.37 -1.08
C TYR A 70 -4.42 6.73 -0.03
N ASP A 71 -4.95 6.35 1.13
CA ASP A 71 -4.24 5.74 2.25
C ASP A 71 -4.01 4.23 2.10
N HIS A 72 -4.44 3.67 0.96
CA HIS A 72 -4.18 2.29 0.55
C HIS A 72 -3.42 2.21 -0.78
N SER A 73 -3.43 3.28 -1.57
CA SER A 73 -2.89 3.31 -2.94
C SER A 73 -1.75 4.32 -3.13
N GLY A 74 -1.44 5.11 -2.11
CA GLY A 74 -0.51 6.23 -2.21
C GLY A 74 0.94 5.81 -2.41
N GLY A 75 1.34 4.63 -1.92
CA GLY A 75 2.70 4.11 -2.10
C GLY A 75 2.99 3.50 -3.48
N LEU A 76 2.00 3.44 -4.39
CA LEU A 76 2.24 3.00 -5.78
C LEU A 76 3.26 3.89 -6.50
N ASP A 77 3.18 5.21 -6.29
CA ASP A 77 4.14 6.15 -6.87
C ASP A 77 5.58 5.84 -6.42
N THR A 78 5.76 5.48 -5.14
CA THR A 78 7.05 5.07 -4.59
C THR A 78 7.58 3.82 -5.30
N LEU A 79 6.74 2.79 -5.49
CA LEU A 79 7.13 1.56 -6.19
C LEU A 79 7.56 1.83 -7.64
N TRP A 80 6.80 2.66 -8.37
CA TRP A 80 7.13 3.01 -9.74
C TRP A 80 8.42 3.83 -9.84
N GLN A 81 8.65 4.76 -8.93
CA GLN A 81 9.91 5.52 -8.85
C GLN A 81 11.12 4.63 -8.54
N MET A 82 10.92 3.55 -7.78
CA MET A 82 11.94 2.52 -7.54
C MET A 82 12.18 1.61 -8.77
N GLY A 83 11.33 1.71 -9.80
CA GLY A 83 11.40 0.87 -11.00
C GLY A 83 10.73 -0.49 -10.85
N VAL A 84 9.89 -0.69 -9.82
CA VAL A 84 9.13 -1.93 -9.64
C VAL A 84 8.07 -2.04 -10.73
N GLN A 85 8.17 -3.09 -11.55
CA GLN A 85 7.23 -3.41 -12.62
C GLN A 85 6.52 -4.72 -12.31
N CYS A 86 5.35 -4.64 -11.69
CA CYS A 86 4.54 -5.81 -11.36
C CYS A 86 3.05 -5.55 -11.63
N PRO A 87 2.25 -6.61 -11.84
CA PRO A 87 0.80 -6.47 -11.98
C PRO A 87 0.17 -5.89 -10.71
N VAL A 88 -0.75 -4.94 -10.91
CA VAL A 88 -1.62 -4.41 -9.86
C VAL A 88 -3.01 -5.02 -10.02
N MET A 89 -3.41 -5.88 -9.09
CA MET A 89 -4.74 -6.47 -9.04
C MET A 89 -5.66 -5.60 -8.19
N ALA A 90 -6.76 -5.14 -8.78
CA ALA A 90 -7.76 -4.34 -8.10
C ALA A 90 -9.12 -4.49 -8.80
N HIS A 91 -10.20 -4.18 -8.07
CA HIS A 91 -11.51 -4.06 -8.70
C HIS A 91 -11.51 -2.86 -9.68
N PRO A 92 -12.17 -2.92 -10.86
CA PRO A 92 -12.18 -1.80 -11.82
C PRO A 92 -12.63 -0.45 -11.24
N SER A 93 -13.48 -0.49 -10.21
CA SER A 93 -13.92 0.71 -9.47
C SER A 93 -12.88 1.33 -8.53
N VAL A 94 -11.63 0.84 -8.51
CA VAL A 94 -10.55 1.41 -7.71
C VAL A 94 -10.24 2.86 -8.13
N ILE A 95 -10.38 3.18 -9.41
CA ILE A 95 -10.12 4.51 -9.97
C ILE A 95 -11.27 5.51 -9.79
N LEU A 96 -12.44 5.06 -9.30
CA LEU A 96 -13.58 5.96 -9.15
C LEU A 96 -13.31 6.98 -8.04
N PRO A 97 -13.75 8.25 -8.20
CA PRO A 97 -13.65 9.25 -7.15
C PRO A 97 -14.32 8.79 -5.85
N ARG A 98 -13.66 9.01 -4.72
CA ARG A 98 -14.18 8.69 -3.38
C ARG A 98 -14.07 9.92 -2.49
N TYR A 99 -15.04 10.10 -1.61
CA TYR A 99 -15.15 11.31 -0.80
C TYR A 99 -15.47 10.98 0.67
N SER A 100 -14.79 11.65 1.57
CA SER A 100 -15.15 11.69 3.00
C SER A 100 -16.16 12.80 3.24
N ARG A 101 -17.29 12.46 3.88
CA ARG A 101 -18.36 13.40 4.21
C ARG A 101 -18.68 13.32 5.70
N HIS A 102 -18.46 14.42 6.42
CA HIS A 102 -18.88 14.57 7.81
C HIS A 102 -19.81 15.79 7.93
N PRO A 103 -20.84 15.76 8.79
CA PRO A 103 -21.83 16.84 8.85
C PRO A 103 -21.25 18.24 9.09
N GLN A 104 -20.12 18.33 9.80
CA GLN A 104 -19.50 19.58 10.24
C GLN A 104 -18.20 19.92 9.50
N LYS A 105 -17.80 19.13 8.49
CA LYS A 105 -16.54 19.32 7.75
C LYS A 105 -16.81 19.43 6.25
N PRO A 106 -16.01 20.20 5.50
CA PRO A 106 -16.05 20.17 4.04
C PRO A 106 -15.88 18.74 3.53
N VAL A 107 -16.54 18.43 2.41
CA VAL A 107 -16.32 17.18 1.68
C VAL A 107 -14.87 17.17 1.19
N ARG A 108 -14.16 16.07 1.42
CA ARG A 108 -12.76 15.90 1.00
C ARG A 108 -12.65 14.73 0.04
N SER A 109 -11.89 14.90 -1.03
CA SER A 109 -11.49 13.77 -1.86
C SER A 109 -10.57 12.85 -1.05
N ILE A 110 -10.88 11.57 -1.08
CA ILE A 110 -10.08 10.50 -0.47
C ILE A 110 -9.77 9.39 -1.47
N GLY A 111 -10.09 9.59 -2.75
CA GLY A 111 -9.81 8.62 -3.80
C GLY A 111 -8.31 8.45 -4.06
N MET A 112 -7.99 7.36 -4.76
CA MET A 112 -6.68 7.10 -5.33
C MET A 112 -6.16 8.34 -6.05
N ARG A 113 -4.90 8.69 -5.78
CA ARG A 113 -4.24 9.78 -6.50
C ARG A 113 -3.82 9.24 -7.85
N CYS A 114 -4.58 9.54 -8.89
CA CYS A 114 -4.10 9.33 -10.24
C CYS A 114 -3.24 10.53 -10.62
N SER A 115 -1.93 10.33 -10.76
CA SER A 115 -1.08 11.27 -11.46
C SER A 115 -1.64 11.44 -12.87
N THR A 116 -2.09 12.66 -13.18
CA THR A 116 -2.44 13.01 -14.56
C THR A 116 -1.12 13.23 -15.27
N ASN A 117 -0.80 12.35 -16.21
CA ASN A 117 0.22 12.62 -17.24
C ASN A 117 -0.24 13.80 -18.10
#